data_AF-A0AAN9UBB1-F1
#
_entry.id   AF-A0AAN9UBB1-F1
#
_cell.length_a   1.000
_cell.length_b   1.000
_cell.length_c   1.000
_cell.angle_alpha   90.00
_cell.angle_beta   90.00
_cell.angle_gamma   90.00
#
_symmetry.space_group_name_H-M   'P 1'
#
loop_
_entity.id
_entity.type
_entity.pdbx_description
1 polymer ?
#
loop_
_entity_poly.entity_id
_entity_poly.type
_entity_poly.pdbx_seq_one_letter_code
_entity_poly.pdbx_strand_id
1 'polypeptide(L)'
;MATGITPFNIAFSPADVEDLNQRLQSARIPELIDETPWERGPPAQDIRRITNHWRSAFDWSSFQEKLNRLPNFEATVSVDGFGDCNVHFLHQKSSVSTAMPLLLIHGSLHLNLVIAMPPPITSPFAFLRFLTTHFLNLYTPQEASGLQQAQNYQTSGNGYLEIQKQRPSTIGIALEDSPVALLTWIYDKLVSWTDSYPWTDDEICEWVSIYWFSRAGPAASAVIYHDAFKGGPEPINTIVYTPGTKVGFSHFPKEISRTPNLWNRQIGDVVFEREHEHGGHFAAWEQPEALVNDLREMLVPGGAAYGAFKK
;
A
#
# COMPACT_ATOMS: atom_id res chain seq x y z
N MET A 1 -0.65 24.20 10.13
CA MET A 1 -1.65 23.83 11.15
C MET A 1 -2.95 23.53 10.42
N ALA A 2 -3.58 22.38 10.68
CA ALA A 2 -4.87 22.08 10.07
C ALA A 2 -5.93 23.04 10.59
N THR A 3 -6.75 23.59 9.71
CA THR A 3 -7.90 24.43 10.07
C THR A 3 -9.18 23.85 9.46
N GLY A 4 -10.33 24.14 10.07
CA GLY A 4 -11.62 23.72 9.52
C GLY A 4 -11.84 22.21 9.52
N ILE A 5 -11.48 21.50 10.59
CA ILE A 5 -11.79 20.07 10.72
C ILE A 5 -13.32 19.91 10.84
N THR A 6 -13.92 19.20 9.89
CA THR A 6 -15.37 18.94 9.83
C THR A 6 -15.67 17.45 9.68
N PRO A 7 -16.76 16.94 10.27
CA PRO A 7 -17.23 15.59 9.97
C PRO A 7 -17.50 15.42 8.48
N PHE A 8 -17.16 14.26 7.94
CA PHE A 8 -17.37 13.91 6.54
C PHE A 8 -18.22 12.65 6.46
N ASN A 9 -19.23 12.63 5.61
CA ASN A 9 -20.01 11.42 5.32
C ASN A 9 -19.82 11.06 3.86
N ILE A 10 -19.41 9.83 3.62
CA ILE A 10 -19.24 9.28 2.28
C ILE A 10 -20.64 9.01 1.71
N ALA A 11 -20.89 9.52 0.51
CA ALA A 11 -22.14 9.28 -0.20
C ALA A 11 -21.82 8.98 -1.67
N PHE A 12 -22.32 7.86 -2.17
CA PHE A 12 -22.26 7.54 -3.59
C PHE A 12 -23.52 8.07 -4.26
N SER A 13 -23.37 9.05 -5.16
CA SER A 13 -24.50 9.62 -5.89
C SER A 13 -25.13 8.56 -6.80
N PRO A 14 -26.48 8.45 -6.83
CA PRO A 14 -27.15 7.58 -7.79
C PRO A 14 -26.78 7.87 -9.25
N ALA A 15 -26.48 9.12 -9.58
CA ALA A 15 -26.06 9.52 -10.93
C ALA A 15 -24.66 8.99 -11.28
N ASP A 16 -23.73 9.03 -10.32
CA ASP A 16 -22.36 8.57 -10.54
C ASP A 16 -22.31 7.03 -10.61
N VAL A 17 -23.14 6.34 -9.80
CA VAL A 17 -23.31 4.88 -9.88
C VAL A 17 -23.96 4.46 -11.21
N GLU A 18 -24.92 5.23 -11.71
CA GLU A 18 -25.51 4.98 -13.03
C GLU A 18 -24.49 5.17 -14.16
N ASP A 19 -23.66 6.22 -14.14
CA ASP A 19 -22.57 6.41 -15.11
C ASP A 19 -21.58 5.23 -15.08
N LEU A 20 -21.16 4.80 -13.88
CA LEU A 20 -20.34 3.60 -13.71
C LEU A 20 -21.00 2.37 -14.37
N ASN A 21 -22.29 2.12 -14.10
CA ASN A 21 -23.00 0.97 -14.64
C ASN A 21 -23.08 0.98 -16.17
N GLN A 22 -23.30 2.15 -16.77
CA GLN A 22 -23.32 2.32 -18.23
C GLN A 22 -21.96 2.02 -18.86
N ARG A 23 -20.87 2.47 -18.22
CA ARG A 23 -19.50 2.17 -18.65
C ARG A 23 -19.15 0.69 -18.52
N LEU A 24 -19.50 0.07 -17.39
CA LEU A 24 -19.31 -1.38 -17.17
C LEU A 24 -20.09 -2.21 -18.20
N GLN A 25 -21.33 -1.82 -18.52
CA GLN A 25 -22.15 -2.50 -19.53
C GLN A 25 -21.56 -2.42 -20.94
N SER A 26 -20.97 -1.27 -21.28
CA SER A 26 -20.44 -1.01 -22.62
C SER A 26 -18.97 -1.45 -22.79
N ALA A 27 -18.36 -1.97 -21.72
CA ALA A 27 -16.96 -2.34 -21.70
C ALA A 27 -16.66 -3.48 -22.70
N ARG A 28 -15.55 -3.31 -23.43
CA ARG A 28 -15.04 -4.32 -24.37
C ARG A 28 -13.84 -5.01 -23.74
N ILE A 29 -14.08 -6.19 -23.16
CA ILE A 29 -13.02 -7.02 -22.56
C ILE A 29 -12.48 -7.96 -23.64
N PRO A 30 -11.17 -7.94 -23.94
CA PRO A 30 -10.60 -8.82 -24.94
C PRO A 30 -10.76 -10.30 -24.55
N GLU A 31 -10.85 -11.18 -25.55
CA GLU A 31 -11.00 -12.63 -25.31
C GLU A 31 -9.74 -13.27 -24.73
N LEU A 32 -8.56 -12.66 -24.94
CA LEU A 32 -7.20 -13.12 -24.62
C LEU A 32 -7.08 -14.61 -24.26
N ILE A 33 -6.65 -15.36 -25.27
CA ILE A 33 -6.22 -16.76 -25.25
C ILE A 33 -4.88 -16.82 -24.50
N ASP A 34 -4.80 -17.50 -23.35
CA ASP A 34 -3.52 -18.02 -22.86
C ASP A 34 -3.73 -19.24 -21.96
N GLU A 35 -2.82 -20.21 -22.11
CA GLU A 35 -2.79 -21.48 -21.38
C GLU A 35 -2.12 -21.33 -19.98
N THR A 36 -1.48 -20.17 -19.71
CA THR A 36 -0.82 -19.85 -18.43
C THR A 36 -1.47 -18.64 -17.74
N PRO A 37 -2.41 -18.86 -16.80
CA PRO A 37 -3.00 -17.79 -16.00
C PRO A 37 -1.91 -16.98 -15.27
N TRP A 38 -2.08 -15.66 -15.17
CA TRP A 38 -1.29 -14.71 -14.38
C TRP A 38 0.11 -14.30 -14.86
N GLU A 39 0.76 -15.04 -15.78
CA GLU A 39 2.08 -14.64 -16.31
C GLU A 39 2.06 -13.26 -17.00
N ARG A 40 0.90 -12.90 -17.56
CA ARG A 40 0.67 -11.63 -18.28
C ARG A 40 -0.39 -10.75 -17.61
N GLY A 41 -0.68 -11.00 -16.34
CA GLY A 41 -1.72 -10.32 -15.56
C GLY A 41 -3.04 -11.10 -15.47
N PRO A 42 -4.12 -10.46 -14.98
CA PRO A 42 -5.35 -11.13 -14.64
C PRO A 42 -6.04 -11.83 -15.84
N PRO A 43 -6.59 -13.04 -15.65
CA PRO A 43 -7.37 -13.70 -16.69
C PRO A 43 -8.61 -12.89 -17.09
N ALA A 44 -8.90 -12.81 -18.39
CA ALA A 44 -10.05 -12.06 -18.90
C ALA A 44 -11.40 -12.59 -18.36
N GLN A 45 -11.48 -13.88 -18.00
CA GLN A 45 -12.65 -14.47 -17.37
C GLN A 45 -12.94 -13.88 -15.98
N ASP A 46 -11.91 -13.63 -15.17
CA ASP A 46 -12.06 -12.98 -13.87
C ASP A 46 -12.56 -11.56 -14.03
N ILE A 47 -11.95 -10.80 -14.96
CA ILE A 47 -12.37 -9.42 -15.23
C ILE A 47 -13.83 -9.37 -15.67
N ARG A 48 -14.29 -10.29 -16.53
CA ARG A 48 -15.71 -10.38 -16.92
C ARG A 48 -16.62 -10.70 -15.73
N ARG A 49 -16.23 -11.66 -14.89
CA ARG A 49 -16.99 -12.07 -13.71
C ARG A 49 -17.16 -10.90 -12.73
N ILE A 50 -16.06 -10.24 -12.37
CA ILE A 50 -16.07 -9.12 -11.44
C ILE A 50 -16.79 -7.90 -12.04
N THR A 51 -16.59 -7.59 -13.32
CA THR A 51 -17.32 -6.52 -14.02
C THR A 51 -18.83 -6.74 -13.97
N ASN A 52 -19.29 -7.98 -14.19
CA ASN A 52 -20.71 -8.32 -14.11
C ASN A 52 -21.24 -8.21 -12.68
N HIS A 53 -20.48 -8.68 -11.69
CA HIS A 53 -20.82 -8.54 -10.28
C HIS A 53 -20.96 -7.07 -9.88
N TRP A 54 -19.95 -6.25 -10.21
CA TRP A 54 -19.92 -4.83 -9.88
C TRP A 54 -21.14 -4.07 -10.43
N ARG A 55 -21.54 -4.40 -11.66
CA ARG A 55 -22.67 -3.77 -12.33
C ARG A 55 -24.03 -4.19 -11.78
N SER A 56 -24.19 -5.46 -11.38
CA SER A 56 -25.52 -6.06 -11.21
C SER A 56 -25.84 -6.60 -9.82
N ALA A 57 -24.83 -6.84 -8.99
CA ALA A 57 -24.99 -7.47 -7.69
C ALA A 57 -24.33 -6.71 -6.53
N PHE A 58 -23.37 -5.82 -6.82
CA PHE A 58 -22.67 -5.06 -5.78
C PHE A 58 -23.62 -4.14 -5.00
N ASP A 59 -23.64 -4.30 -3.67
CA ASP A 59 -24.51 -3.55 -2.78
C ASP A 59 -23.85 -2.24 -2.31
N TRP A 60 -24.12 -1.18 -3.08
CA TRP A 60 -23.67 0.18 -2.76
C TRP A 60 -24.13 0.68 -1.39
N SER A 61 -25.31 0.27 -0.92
CA SER A 61 -25.84 0.73 0.37
C SER A 61 -25.05 0.12 1.51
N SER A 62 -24.82 -1.19 1.46
CA SER A 62 -23.99 -1.91 2.44
C SER A 62 -22.56 -1.38 2.46
N PHE A 63 -21.97 -1.11 1.29
CA PHE A 63 -20.61 -0.56 1.21
C PHE A 63 -20.53 0.87 1.78
N GLN A 64 -21.49 1.74 1.44
CA GLN A 64 -21.57 3.09 2.00
C GLN A 64 -21.73 3.08 3.51
N GLU A 65 -22.58 2.19 4.03
CA GLU A 65 -22.76 2.02 5.48
C GLU A 65 -21.43 1.57 6.12
N LYS A 66 -20.76 0.57 5.53
CA LYS A 66 -19.47 0.07 6.00
C LYS A 66 -18.44 1.18 6.16
N LEU A 67 -18.29 2.07 5.16
CA LEU A 67 -17.33 3.17 5.20
C LEU A 67 -17.69 4.23 6.27
N ASN A 68 -18.98 4.52 6.44
CA ASN A 68 -19.47 5.51 7.40
C ASN A 68 -19.60 4.98 8.84
N ARG A 69 -19.36 3.68 9.09
CA ARG A 69 -19.27 3.15 10.45
C ARG A 69 -18.09 3.74 11.23
N LEU A 70 -17.04 4.17 10.53
CA LEU A 70 -15.88 4.82 11.14
C LEU A 70 -16.04 6.35 11.15
N PRO A 71 -15.48 7.07 12.14
CA PRO A 71 -15.53 8.53 12.18
C PRO A 71 -14.64 9.13 11.07
N ASN A 72 -15.29 9.64 10.03
CA ASN A 72 -14.67 10.28 8.89
C ASN A 72 -14.65 11.81 9.08
N PHE A 73 -13.54 12.44 8.70
CA PHE A 73 -13.37 13.89 8.75
C PHE A 73 -12.66 14.39 7.51
N GLU A 74 -12.83 15.68 7.22
CA GLU A 74 -11.98 16.41 6.27
C GLU A 74 -11.41 17.67 6.93
N ALA A 75 -10.27 18.12 6.43
CA ALA A 75 -9.64 19.37 6.86
C ALA A 75 -8.83 19.99 5.73
N THR A 76 -8.64 21.30 5.80
CA THR A 76 -7.68 22.00 4.93
C THR A 76 -6.33 22.10 5.63
N VAL A 77 -5.29 21.63 4.95
CA VAL A 77 -3.90 21.67 5.39
C VAL A 77 -3.11 22.49 4.37
N SER A 78 -2.62 23.65 4.79
CA SER A 78 -1.69 24.44 3.99
C SER A 78 -0.30 23.82 4.06
N VAL A 79 0.27 23.51 2.89
CA VAL A 79 1.59 22.91 2.73
C VAL A 79 2.46 23.86 1.91
N ASP A 80 3.60 24.24 2.46
CA ASP A 80 4.55 25.12 1.79
C ASP A 80 4.97 24.51 0.43
N GLY A 81 4.85 25.30 -0.64
CA GLY A 81 5.15 24.86 -2.00
C GLY A 81 4.04 24.07 -2.71
N PHE A 82 2.99 23.65 -2.00
CA PHE A 82 1.86 22.90 -2.56
C PHE A 82 0.51 23.61 -2.38
N GLY A 83 0.45 24.64 -1.53
CA GLY A 83 -0.77 25.41 -1.26
C GLY A 83 -1.71 24.68 -0.30
N ASP A 84 -3.01 24.96 -0.43
CA ASP A 84 -4.03 24.37 0.44
C ASP A 84 -4.46 23.00 -0.10
N CYS A 85 -4.24 21.96 0.71
CA CYS A 85 -4.67 20.59 0.41
C CYS A 85 -5.90 20.24 1.26
N ASN A 86 -6.94 19.71 0.63
CA ASN A 86 -8.03 19.08 1.36
C ASN A 86 -7.62 17.63 1.68
N VAL A 87 -7.65 17.28 2.97
CA VAL A 87 -7.25 15.98 3.48
C VAL A 87 -8.45 15.32 4.15
N HIS A 88 -8.86 14.18 3.62
CA HIS A 88 -9.78 13.26 4.29
C HIS A 88 -8.99 12.34 5.22
N PHE A 89 -9.54 12.05 6.40
CA PHE A 89 -8.94 11.11 7.34
C PHE A 89 -9.98 10.46 8.25
N LEU A 90 -9.63 9.28 8.75
CA LEU A 90 -10.35 8.62 9.84
C LEU A 90 -9.72 9.02 11.17
N HIS A 91 -10.53 9.33 12.18
CA HIS A 91 -10.02 9.64 13.52
C HIS A 91 -10.86 8.99 14.61
N GLN A 92 -10.35 7.87 15.14
CA GLN A 92 -10.94 7.15 16.25
C GLN A 92 -10.23 7.56 17.56
N LYS A 93 -10.89 8.40 18.37
CA LYS A 93 -10.34 8.81 19.66
C LYS A 93 -10.49 7.68 20.69
N SER A 94 -9.40 7.38 21.39
CA SER A 94 -9.44 6.44 22.52
C SER A 94 -10.17 7.05 23.72
N SER A 95 -10.87 6.23 24.49
CA SER A 95 -11.42 6.58 25.79
C SER A 95 -10.34 6.62 26.89
N VAL A 96 -9.16 6.05 26.64
CA VAL A 96 -8.02 6.06 27.58
C VAL A 96 -7.23 7.35 27.38
N SER A 97 -7.12 8.16 28.43
CA SER A 97 -6.47 9.48 28.39
C SER A 97 -4.96 9.44 28.11
N THR A 98 -4.32 8.30 28.41
CA THR A 98 -2.88 8.05 28.18
C THR A 98 -2.64 7.21 26.93
N ALA A 99 -3.64 7.02 26.06
CA ALA A 99 -3.46 6.26 24.82
C ALA A 99 -2.39 6.90 23.93
N MET A 100 -1.54 6.06 23.35
CA MET A 100 -0.57 6.48 22.35
C MET A 100 -1.32 6.94 21.09
N PRO A 101 -1.10 8.18 20.59
CA PRO A 101 -1.63 8.58 19.31
C PRO A 101 -0.88 7.84 18.19
N LEU A 102 -1.64 7.24 17.26
CA LEU A 102 -1.09 6.55 16.10
C LEU A 102 -1.59 7.21 14.83
N LEU A 103 -0.66 7.48 13.92
CA LEU A 103 -0.96 7.84 12.54
C LEU A 103 -0.66 6.61 11.68
N LEU A 104 -1.72 6.03 11.12
CA LEU A 104 -1.61 4.93 10.16
C LEU A 104 -1.72 5.54 8.76
N ILE A 105 -0.75 5.22 7.90
CA ILE A 105 -0.66 5.78 6.55
C ILE A 105 -0.76 4.62 5.56
N HIS A 106 -1.73 4.71 4.66
CA HIS A 106 -1.79 3.88 3.46
C HIS A 106 -1.29 4.68 2.27
N GLY A 107 -1.04 4.05 1.13
CA GLY A 107 -0.78 4.80 -0.10
C GLY A 107 -0.25 3.95 -1.23
N SER A 108 -0.49 4.41 -2.46
CA SER A 108 0.12 3.81 -3.65
C SER A 108 1.63 4.00 -3.67
N LEU A 109 2.20 5.04 -3.04
CA LEU A 109 3.68 5.20 -2.95
C LEU A 109 4.40 4.09 -2.16
N HIS A 110 3.70 3.10 -1.62
CA HIS A 110 4.26 2.01 -0.85
C HIS A 110 5.17 2.52 0.28
N LEU A 111 4.66 3.39 1.13
CA LEU A 111 5.40 3.84 2.33
C LEU A 111 5.70 2.67 3.30
N ASN A 112 5.01 1.54 3.14
CA ASN A 112 5.28 0.25 3.79
C ASN A 112 6.37 -0.57 3.10
N LEU A 113 6.85 -0.17 1.92
CA LEU A 113 7.91 -0.85 1.18
C LEU A 113 9.27 -0.29 1.60
N VAL A 114 9.86 -0.93 2.62
CA VAL A 114 11.18 -0.56 3.10
C VAL A 114 12.25 -1.20 2.22
N ILE A 115 12.98 -0.38 1.46
CA ILE A 115 14.11 -0.82 0.65
C ILE A 115 15.40 -0.43 1.38
N ALA A 116 15.87 -1.29 2.28
CA ALA A 116 17.15 -1.07 2.94
C ALA A 116 18.31 -1.50 2.02
N MET A 117 19.43 -0.78 2.10
CA MET A 117 20.66 -1.10 1.35
C MET A 117 21.64 -1.90 2.20
N PRO A 118 22.55 -2.67 1.58
CA PRO A 118 23.65 -3.30 2.30
C PRO A 118 24.44 -2.28 3.14
N PRO A 119 24.97 -2.67 4.31
CA PRO A 119 25.78 -1.77 5.13
C PRO A 119 26.93 -1.13 4.32
N PRO A 120 27.18 0.18 4.47
CA PRO A 120 28.26 0.83 3.74
C PRO A 120 29.63 0.46 4.32
N ILE A 121 30.69 0.63 3.53
CA ILE A 121 32.08 0.39 3.97
C ILE A 121 32.48 1.26 5.18
N THR A 122 31.81 2.40 5.38
CA THR A 122 31.97 3.29 6.53
C THR A 122 31.48 2.69 7.85
N SER A 123 30.72 1.59 7.81
CA SER A 123 30.30 0.77 8.96
C SER A 123 31.09 -0.56 8.97
N PRO A 124 32.39 -0.57 9.33
CA PRO A 124 33.30 -1.66 8.99
C PRO A 124 32.87 -3.04 9.54
N PHE A 125 32.35 -3.09 10.76
CA PHE A 125 31.87 -4.35 11.34
C PHE A 125 30.59 -4.87 10.66
N ALA A 126 29.63 -3.98 10.37
CA ALA A 126 28.41 -4.34 9.66
C ALA A 126 28.70 -4.74 8.21
N PHE A 127 29.64 -4.04 7.56
CA PHE A 127 30.10 -4.36 6.21
C PHE A 127 30.81 -5.72 6.15
N LEU A 128 31.74 -5.99 7.07
CA LEU A 128 32.39 -7.31 7.14
C LEU A 128 31.39 -8.43 7.41
N ARG A 129 30.41 -8.19 8.30
CA ARG A 129 29.31 -9.13 8.54
C ARG A 129 28.45 -9.34 7.29
N PHE A 130 28.18 -8.29 6.53
CA PHE A 130 27.49 -8.40 5.25
C PHE A 130 28.30 -9.24 4.25
N LEU A 131 29.59 -8.95 4.05
CA LEU A 131 30.44 -9.70 3.12
C LEU A 131 30.50 -11.19 3.50
N THR A 132 30.71 -11.49 4.78
CA THR A 132 30.73 -12.88 5.27
C THR A 132 29.39 -13.57 5.05
N THR A 133 28.27 -12.91 5.38
CA THR A 133 26.93 -13.47 5.15
C THR A 133 26.66 -13.72 3.66
N HIS A 134 27.01 -12.75 2.81
CA HIS A 134 26.72 -12.82 1.38
C HIS A 134 27.60 -13.83 0.64
N PHE A 135 28.93 -13.77 0.82
CA PHE A 135 29.85 -14.65 0.10
C PHE A 135 29.85 -16.10 0.61
N LEU A 136 29.46 -16.32 1.87
CA LEU A 136 29.29 -17.67 2.41
C LEU A 136 27.83 -18.17 2.33
N ASN A 137 26.93 -17.40 1.73
CA ASN A 137 25.49 -17.71 1.60
C ASN A 137 24.83 -18.09 2.94
N LEU A 138 25.08 -17.31 3.98
CA LEU A 138 24.57 -17.54 5.34
C LEU A 138 23.23 -16.83 5.62
N TYR A 139 22.46 -16.53 4.58
CA TYR A 139 21.11 -16.00 4.72
C TYR A 139 20.17 -17.07 5.28
N THR A 140 19.23 -16.68 6.13
CA THR A 140 18.12 -17.56 6.49
C THR A 140 17.27 -17.89 5.24
N PRO A 141 16.53 -19.01 5.22
CA PRO A 141 15.65 -19.34 4.09
C PRO A 141 14.67 -18.20 3.75
N GLN A 142 14.14 -17.54 4.78
CA GLN A 142 13.27 -16.39 4.63
C GLN A 142 14.00 -15.24 3.96
N GLU A 143 15.18 -14.84 4.44
CA GLU A 143 15.97 -13.73 3.84
C GLU A 143 16.35 -14.03 2.39
N ALA A 144 16.75 -15.27 2.08
CA ALA A 144 17.06 -15.70 0.72
C ALA A 144 15.82 -15.59 -0.20
N SER A 145 14.66 -16.06 0.27
CA SER A 145 13.40 -15.92 -0.47
C SER A 145 13.00 -14.46 -0.65
N GLY A 146 13.16 -13.61 0.37
CA GLY A 146 12.88 -12.18 0.29
C GLY A 146 13.76 -11.45 -0.73
N LEU A 147 15.07 -11.75 -0.75
CA LEU A 147 16.00 -11.22 -1.74
C LEU A 147 15.61 -11.64 -3.17
N GLN A 148 15.22 -12.90 -3.36
CA GLN A 148 14.74 -13.38 -4.66
C GLN A 148 13.46 -12.66 -5.09
N GLN A 149 12.49 -12.47 -4.17
CA GLN A 149 11.26 -11.73 -4.45
C GLN A 149 11.56 -10.27 -4.83
N ALA A 150 12.43 -9.59 -4.09
CA ALA A 150 12.86 -8.22 -4.40
C ALA A 150 13.52 -8.15 -5.80
N GLN A 151 14.35 -9.13 -6.16
CA GLN A 151 14.97 -9.21 -7.49
C GLN A 151 13.92 -9.44 -8.60
N ASN A 152 12.94 -10.31 -8.37
CA ASN A 152 11.84 -10.55 -9.31
C ASN A 152 10.99 -9.28 -9.50
N TYR A 153 10.69 -8.56 -8.42
CA TYR A 153 9.96 -7.29 -8.47
C TYR A 153 10.71 -6.24 -9.29
N GLN A 154 12.02 -6.10 -9.07
CA GLN A 154 12.85 -5.14 -9.81
C GLN A 154 12.96 -5.45 -11.30
N THR A 155 12.87 -6.72 -11.69
CA THR A 155 13.09 -7.15 -13.09
C THR A 155 11.79 -7.30 -13.89
N SER A 156 10.70 -7.71 -13.24
CA SER A 156 9.46 -8.09 -13.94
C SER A 156 8.17 -7.64 -13.23
N GLY A 157 8.22 -7.22 -11.96
CA GLY A 157 7.05 -6.82 -11.18
C GLY A 157 6.73 -5.33 -11.16
N ASN A 158 7.60 -4.47 -11.69
CA ASN A 158 7.53 -3.01 -11.55
C ASN A 158 7.05 -2.25 -12.81
N GLY A 159 6.50 -2.92 -13.82
CA GLY A 159 6.04 -2.26 -15.05
C GLY A 159 5.00 -1.15 -14.81
N TYR A 160 4.10 -1.37 -13.84
CA TYR A 160 3.11 -0.37 -13.40
C TYR A 160 3.77 0.90 -12.84
N LEU A 161 4.88 0.75 -12.11
CA LEU A 161 5.65 1.84 -11.53
C LEU A 161 6.36 2.63 -12.63
N GLU A 162 6.98 1.95 -13.59
CA GLU A 162 7.70 2.62 -14.69
C GLU A 162 6.79 3.49 -15.56
N ILE A 163 5.59 3.01 -15.92
CA ILE A 163 4.67 3.84 -16.71
C ILE A 163 4.14 5.04 -15.90
N GLN A 164 3.82 4.85 -14.62
CA GLN A 164 3.32 5.95 -13.76
C GLN A 164 4.42 6.97 -13.45
N LYS A 165 5.68 6.54 -13.30
CA LYS A 165 6.84 7.43 -13.16
C LYS A 165 7.06 8.31 -14.37
N GLN A 166 6.89 7.77 -15.59
CA GLN A 166 7.33 8.45 -16.81
C GLN A 166 6.21 9.15 -17.57
N ARG A 167 5.01 8.57 -17.58
CA ARG A 167 3.86 9.02 -18.39
C ARG A 167 2.54 8.93 -17.59
N PRO A 168 2.46 9.54 -16.39
CA PRO A 168 1.28 9.44 -15.51
C PRO A 168 0.01 9.94 -16.19
N SER A 169 0.07 11.03 -16.97
CA SER A 169 -1.11 11.57 -17.67
C SER A 169 -1.63 10.62 -18.75
N THR A 170 -0.76 9.84 -19.39
CA THR A 170 -1.16 8.89 -20.44
C THR A 170 -1.94 7.73 -19.84
N ILE A 171 -1.39 7.07 -18.81
CA ILE A 171 -2.09 5.97 -18.15
C ILE A 171 -3.29 6.48 -17.34
N GLY A 172 -3.19 7.65 -16.72
CA GLY A 172 -4.26 8.26 -15.93
C GLY A 172 -5.54 8.47 -16.72
N ILE A 173 -5.47 8.94 -17.97
CA ILE A 173 -6.67 9.09 -18.82
C ILE A 173 -7.36 7.74 -19.04
N ALA A 174 -6.61 6.66 -19.27
CA ALA A 174 -7.20 5.34 -19.48
C ALA A 174 -7.87 4.79 -18.21
N LEU A 175 -7.26 5.02 -17.05
CA LEU A 175 -7.81 4.61 -15.75
C LEU A 175 -9.02 5.46 -15.33
N GLU A 176 -9.05 6.74 -15.71
CA GLU A 176 -10.16 7.67 -15.47
C GLU A 176 -11.38 7.34 -16.33
N ASP A 177 -11.16 7.00 -17.61
CA ASP A 177 -12.27 6.78 -18.55
C ASP A 177 -12.95 5.41 -18.37
N SER A 178 -12.16 4.38 -18.07
CA SER A 178 -12.64 2.99 -18.08
C SER A 178 -12.58 2.35 -16.69
N PRO A 179 -13.74 2.08 -16.05
CA PRO A 179 -13.75 1.40 -14.75
C PRO A 179 -13.25 -0.04 -14.85
N VAL A 180 -13.38 -0.68 -16.02
CA VAL A 180 -12.81 -2.01 -16.28
C VAL A 180 -11.29 -1.97 -16.42
N ALA A 181 -10.73 -0.89 -16.97
CA ALA A 181 -9.28 -0.70 -17.00
C ALA A 181 -8.74 -0.50 -15.58
N LEU A 182 -9.40 0.35 -14.78
CA LEU A 182 -9.06 0.56 -13.38
C LEU A 182 -9.16 -0.73 -12.55
N LEU A 183 -10.28 -1.46 -12.69
CA LEU A 183 -10.48 -2.76 -12.06
C LEU A 183 -9.34 -3.72 -12.39
N THR A 184 -9.01 -3.87 -13.68
CA THR A 184 -7.93 -4.78 -14.12
C THR A 184 -6.59 -4.36 -13.53
N TRP A 185 -6.29 -3.06 -13.52
CA TRP A 185 -5.04 -2.50 -13.01
C TRP A 185 -4.84 -2.74 -11.51
N ILE A 186 -5.90 -2.57 -10.72
CA ILE A 186 -5.87 -2.77 -9.26
C ILE A 186 -5.94 -4.25 -8.90
N TYR A 187 -6.85 -5.02 -9.53
CA TYR A 187 -7.04 -6.45 -9.25
C TYR A 187 -5.75 -7.26 -9.48
N ASP A 188 -4.96 -6.89 -10.49
CA ASP A 188 -3.63 -7.47 -10.70
C ASP A 188 -2.77 -7.42 -9.43
N LYS A 189 -2.76 -6.28 -8.74
CA LYS A 189 -1.92 -6.08 -7.55
C LYS A 189 -2.53 -6.70 -6.30
N LEU A 190 -3.84 -6.64 -6.14
CA LEU A 190 -4.53 -7.31 -5.03
C LEU A 190 -4.22 -8.81 -5.01
N VAL A 191 -4.19 -9.48 -6.17
CA VAL A 191 -3.86 -10.90 -6.22
C VAL A 191 -2.35 -11.14 -6.16
N SER A 192 -1.56 -10.47 -7.01
CA SER A 192 -0.13 -10.78 -7.15
C SER A 192 0.73 -10.42 -5.93
N TRP A 193 0.26 -9.55 -5.04
CA TRP A 193 1.02 -9.10 -3.86
C TRP A 193 0.52 -9.68 -2.53
N THR A 194 -0.47 -10.55 -2.56
CA THR A 194 -0.98 -11.21 -1.35
C THR A 194 -0.44 -12.63 -1.20
N ASP A 195 -0.51 -13.16 0.02
CA ASP A 195 -0.23 -14.57 0.31
C ASP A 195 -1.45 -15.45 0.01
N SER A 196 -1.83 -15.49 -1.27
CA SER A 196 -3.01 -16.23 -1.75
C SER A 196 -4.31 -15.85 -1.03
N TYR A 197 -4.48 -14.56 -0.72
CA TYR A 197 -5.68 -14.08 -0.04
C TYR A 197 -6.93 -14.35 -0.90
N PRO A 198 -7.99 -14.95 -0.34
CA PRO A 198 -9.16 -15.40 -1.10
C PRO A 198 -10.13 -14.23 -1.37
N TRP A 199 -9.71 -13.29 -2.22
CA TRP A 199 -10.50 -12.10 -2.56
C TRP A 199 -11.90 -12.45 -3.07
N THR A 200 -12.90 -11.85 -2.44
CA THR A 200 -14.28 -11.87 -2.93
C THR A 200 -14.52 -10.78 -3.97
N ASP A 201 -15.53 -10.96 -4.82
CA ASP A 201 -15.91 -9.94 -5.80
C ASP A 201 -16.37 -8.64 -5.15
N ASP A 202 -17.05 -8.74 -4.00
CA ASP A 202 -17.41 -7.57 -3.20
C ASP A 202 -16.17 -6.82 -2.74
N GLU A 203 -15.19 -7.48 -2.11
CA GLU A 203 -13.96 -6.80 -1.64
C GLU A 203 -13.21 -6.12 -2.79
N ILE A 204 -13.10 -6.78 -3.95
CA ILE A 204 -12.41 -6.18 -5.11
C ILE A 204 -13.18 -4.93 -5.57
N CYS A 205 -14.51 -5.01 -5.70
CA CYS A 205 -15.36 -3.89 -6.06
C CYS A 205 -15.27 -2.75 -5.03
N GLU A 206 -15.23 -3.05 -3.72
CA GLU A 206 -15.03 -2.06 -2.66
C GLU A 206 -13.71 -1.29 -2.86
N TRP A 207 -12.60 -2.01 -3.03
CA TRP A 207 -11.27 -1.40 -3.23
C TRP A 207 -11.24 -0.49 -4.47
N VAL A 208 -11.73 -0.99 -5.61
CA VAL A 208 -11.73 -0.23 -6.87
C VAL A 208 -12.68 0.96 -6.80
N SER A 209 -13.81 0.84 -6.10
CA SER A 209 -14.80 1.92 -5.94
C SER A 209 -14.22 3.10 -5.16
N ILE A 210 -13.34 2.87 -4.19
CA ILE A 210 -12.67 3.98 -3.47
C ILE A 210 -11.85 4.82 -4.44
N TYR A 211 -11.16 4.20 -5.40
CA TYR A 211 -10.41 4.93 -6.42
C TYR A 211 -11.35 5.65 -7.39
N TRP A 212 -12.37 4.96 -7.89
CA TRP A 212 -13.33 5.48 -8.87
C TRP A 212 -14.10 6.71 -8.39
N PHE A 213 -14.62 6.68 -7.16
CA PHE A 213 -15.44 7.75 -6.62
C PHE A 213 -14.67 8.75 -5.74
N SER A 214 -13.34 8.61 -5.63
CA SER A 214 -12.55 9.59 -4.90
C SER A 214 -12.65 10.97 -5.57
N ARG A 215 -12.66 12.04 -4.75
CA ARG A 215 -12.72 13.43 -5.26
C ARG A 215 -11.58 13.76 -6.25
N ALA A 216 -10.43 13.11 -6.10
CA ALA A 216 -9.27 13.29 -6.97
C ALA A 216 -9.35 12.47 -8.26
N GLY A 217 -10.26 11.48 -8.33
CA GLY A 217 -10.44 10.57 -9.44
C GLY A 217 -9.36 9.49 -9.56
N PRO A 218 -9.61 8.43 -10.35
CA PRO A 218 -8.66 7.37 -10.65
C PRO A 218 -7.26 7.85 -11.06
N ALA A 219 -7.18 8.89 -11.91
CA ALA A 219 -5.92 9.38 -12.47
C ALA A 219 -4.95 9.91 -11.41
N ALA A 220 -5.45 10.40 -10.26
CA ALA A 220 -4.61 10.97 -9.22
C ALA A 220 -3.61 9.97 -8.64
N SER A 221 -4.00 8.70 -8.52
CA SER A 221 -3.11 7.64 -8.02
C SER A 221 -1.91 7.37 -8.92
N ALA A 222 -1.97 7.75 -10.19
CA ALA A 222 -0.90 7.58 -11.17
C ALA A 222 0.15 8.70 -11.13
N VAL A 223 -0.25 9.91 -10.75
CA VAL A 223 0.64 11.09 -10.74
C VAL A 223 1.65 11.04 -9.61
N ILE A 224 1.30 10.43 -8.49
CA ILE A 224 2.10 10.45 -7.27
C ILE A 224 3.52 9.88 -7.46
N TYR A 225 3.68 8.85 -8.30
CA TYR A 225 4.99 8.29 -8.60
C TYR A 225 5.84 9.20 -9.47
N HIS A 226 5.25 9.90 -10.43
CA HIS A 226 6.00 10.87 -11.22
C HIS A 226 6.55 11.98 -10.32
N ASP A 227 5.72 12.51 -9.42
CA ASP A 227 6.13 13.61 -8.55
C ASP A 227 7.13 13.15 -7.48
N ALA A 228 6.93 11.96 -6.89
CA ALA A 228 7.93 11.36 -6.00
C ALA A 228 9.28 11.17 -6.73
N PHE A 229 9.26 10.85 -8.02
CA PHE A 229 10.46 10.59 -8.81
C PHE A 229 11.00 11.78 -9.63
N LYS A 230 10.43 12.98 -9.44
CA LYS A 230 10.81 14.20 -10.15
C LYS A 230 12.06 14.82 -9.52
N GLY A 231 13.21 14.72 -10.20
CA GLY A 231 14.47 15.35 -9.76
C GLY A 231 15.72 14.48 -9.87
N GLY A 232 15.59 13.22 -10.30
CA GLY A 232 16.69 12.27 -10.47
C GLY A 232 16.32 10.88 -9.95
N PRO A 233 17.22 9.89 -10.05
CA PRO A 233 17.02 8.54 -9.51
C PRO A 233 17.01 8.47 -7.97
N GLU A 234 17.00 9.62 -7.29
CA GLU A 234 16.81 9.72 -5.84
C GLU A 234 15.32 9.85 -5.42
N PRO A 235 14.52 8.79 -5.56
CA PRO A 235 13.31 8.66 -4.75
C PRO A 235 13.34 7.33 -4.02
N ILE A 236 13.01 7.35 -2.73
CA ILE A 236 13.02 6.21 -1.78
C ILE A 236 14.35 6.01 -1.02
N ASN A 237 15.40 6.82 -1.27
CA ASN A 237 16.54 6.94 -0.33
C ASN A 237 16.18 7.63 1.01
N THR A 238 14.91 7.97 1.21
CA THR A 238 14.40 8.57 2.44
C THR A 238 13.77 7.57 3.40
N ILE A 239 14.36 6.38 3.51
CA ILE A 239 14.63 5.92 4.87
C ILE A 239 15.93 6.56 5.32
N VAL A 240 15.89 7.88 5.43
CA VAL A 240 16.95 8.65 6.06
C VAL A 240 17.01 8.11 7.48
N TYR A 241 18.17 7.60 7.88
CA TYR A 241 18.44 7.33 9.28
C TYR A 241 17.99 8.54 10.08
N THR A 242 16.90 8.39 10.83
CA THR A 242 16.32 9.47 11.60
C THR A 242 16.79 9.28 13.03
N PRO A 243 17.84 10.00 13.47
CA PRO A 243 18.45 9.73 14.77
C PRO A 243 17.41 9.89 15.88
N GLY A 244 17.36 8.91 16.79
CA GLY A 244 16.43 8.93 17.93
C GLY A 244 15.02 8.39 17.63
N THR A 245 14.69 8.11 16.36
CA THR A 245 13.43 7.43 16.02
C THR A 245 13.56 5.93 16.30
N LYS A 246 12.66 5.42 17.15
CA LYS A 246 12.50 4.00 17.40
C LYS A 246 11.77 3.34 16.24
N VAL A 247 12.38 2.34 15.63
CA VAL A 247 11.85 1.66 14.45
C VAL A 247 11.44 0.24 14.82
N GLY A 248 10.31 -0.20 14.28
CA GLY A 248 9.81 -1.57 14.41
C GLY A 248 9.55 -2.16 13.03
N PHE A 249 9.85 -3.44 12.85
CA PHE A 249 9.54 -4.19 11.64
C PHE A 249 8.65 -5.39 11.94
N SER A 250 7.59 -5.53 11.14
CA SER A 250 6.78 -6.74 11.05
C SER A 250 6.97 -7.33 9.67
N HIS A 251 7.64 -8.48 9.59
CA HIS A 251 8.03 -9.12 8.35
C HIS A 251 7.01 -10.17 7.93
N PHE A 252 6.37 -9.92 6.79
CA PHE A 252 5.42 -10.84 6.16
C PHE A 252 6.10 -11.54 4.97
N PRO A 253 5.91 -12.86 4.80
CA PRO A 253 6.72 -13.67 3.88
C PRO A 253 6.50 -13.35 2.40
N LYS A 254 5.35 -12.79 2.01
CA LYS A 254 5.01 -12.43 0.62
C LYS A 254 5.07 -10.93 0.33
N GLU A 255 5.74 -10.15 1.18
CA GLU A 255 6.07 -8.76 0.87
C GLU A 255 6.92 -8.68 -0.40
N ILE A 256 6.58 -7.73 -1.30
CA ILE A 256 7.14 -7.64 -2.66
C ILE A 256 8.62 -7.22 -2.68
N SER A 257 9.09 -6.54 -1.63
CA SER A 257 10.51 -6.27 -1.42
C SER A 257 10.87 -6.45 0.05
N ARG A 258 11.35 -7.64 0.40
CA ARG A 258 11.89 -7.93 1.74
C ARG A 258 13.41 -7.95 1.73
N THR A 259 14.01 -6.99 2.41
CA THR A 259 15.45 -6.90 2.62
C THR A 259 15.89 -7.62 3.90
N PRO A 260 17.12 -8.17 3.96
CA PRO A 260 17.65 -8.84 5.15
C PRO A 260 17.64 -7.95 6.40
N ASN A 261 17.47 -8.56 7.57
CA ASN A 261 17.33 -7.83 8.84
C ASN A 261 18.61 -7.04 9.17
N LEU A 262 19.78 -7.54 8.75
CA LEU A 262 21.04 -6.81 8.86
C LEU A 262 21.03 -5.46 8.12
N TRP A 263 20.37 -5.39 6.96
CA TRP A 263 20.27 -4.18 6.14
C TRP A 263 19.28 -3.22 6.77
N ASN A 264 18.13 -3.76 7.21
CA ASN A 264 17.08 -3.02 7.91
C ASN A 264 17.62 -2.33 9.15
N ARG A 265 18.50 -2.95 9.94
CA ARG A 265 19.12 -2.33 11.11
C ARG A 265 20.04 -1.14 10.82
N GLN A 266 20.33 -0.83 9.55
CA GLN A 266 21.04 0.40 9.17
C GLN A 266 20.12 1.63 9.12
N ILE A 267 18.80 1.43 9.10
CA ILE A 267 17.85 2.52 8.85
C ILE A 267 17.52 3.37 10.07
N GLY A 268 17.87 2.93 11.27
CA GLY A 268 17.42 3.57 12.50
C GLY A 268 17.73 2.75 13.74
N ASP A 269 17.21 3.21 14.88
CA ASP A 269 17.24 2.46 16.13
C ASP A 269 16.12 1.41 16.11
N VAL A 270 16.41 0.27 15.50
CA VAL A 270 15.48 -0.86 15.38
C VAL A 270 15.33 -1.54 16.74
N VAL A 271 14.17 -1.37 17.36
CA VAL A 271 13.87 -1.86 18.71
C VAL A 271 12.83 -2.97 18.76
N PHE A 272 12.22 -3.28 17.62
CA PHE A 272 11.25 -4.36 17.47
C PHE A 272 11.39 -4.99 16.09
N GLU A 273 11.47 -6.31 16.03
CA GLU A 273 11.46 -7.08 14.79
C GLU A 273 10.66 -8.37 15.02
N ARG A 274 9.76 -8.70 14.10
CA ARG A 274 9.00 -9.95 14.13
C ARG A 274 8.89 -10.56 12.74
N GLU A 275 8.99 -11.88 12.69
CA GLU A 275 8.74 -12.69 11.51
C GLU A 275 7.37 -13.37 11.64
N HIS A 276 6.61 -13.38 10.55
CA HIS A 276 5.30 -14.04 10.46
C HIS A 276 5.36 -15.21 9.47
N GLU A 277 4.49 -16.20 9.67
CA GLU A 277 4.41 -17.39 8.80
C GLU A 277 3.50 -17.18 7.59
N HIS A 278 2.60 -16.19 7.65
CA HIS A 278 1.58 -15.91 6.63
C HIS A 278 1.47 -14.41 6.37
N GLY A 279 0.98 -14.05 5.17
CA GLY A 279 0.65 -12.69 4.77
C GLY A 279 1.62 -12.08 3.74
N GLY A 280 1.12 -11.12 2.98
CA GLY A 280 1.86 -10.39 1.96
C GLY A 280 1.88 -8.89 2.19
N HIS A 281 1.82 -8.15 1.07
CA HIS A 281 1.98 -6.70 1.07
C HIS A 281 0.86 -5.96 1.81
N PHE A 282 -0.36 -6.52 1.79
CA PHE A 282 -1.53 -5.91 2.41
C PHE A 282 -1.74 -6.44 3.83
N ALA A 283 -0.69 -6.44 4.64
CA ALA A 283 -0.67 -7.03 5.99
C ALA A 283 -1.85 -6.60 6.89
N ALA A 284 -2.26 -5.33 6.84
CA ALA A 284 -3.39 -4.83 7.61
C ALA A 284 -4.75 -5.42 7.18
N TRP A 285 -4.84 -5.93 5.94
CA TRP A 285 -6.01 -6.60 5.40
C TRP A 285 -5.91 -8.13 5.54
N GLU A 286 -4.75 -8.69 5.22
CA GLU A 286 -4.52 -10.15 5.23
C GLU A 286 -4.35 -10.72 6.64
N GLN A 287 -3.64 -10.01 7.51
CA GLN A 287 -3.24 -10.45 8.85
C GLN A 287 -3.45 -9.35 9.90
N PRO A 288 -4.67 -8.79 10.03
CA PRO A 288 -4.94 -7.63 10.89
C PRO A 288 -4.58 -7.89 12.36
N GLU A 289 -4.89 -9.08 12.88
CA GLU A 289 -4.61 -9.42 14.27
C GLU A 289 -3.11 -9.51 14.57
N ALA A 290 -2.33 -10.09 13.65
CA ALA A 290 -0.87 -10.16 13.77
C ALA A 290 -0.26 -8.76 13.83
N LEU A 291 -0.64 -7.88 12.89
CA LEU A 291 -0.15 -6.50 12.85
C LEU A 291 -0.56 -5.71 14.10
N VAL A 292 -1.81 -5.86 14.57
CA VAL A 292 -2.29 -5.20 15.79
C VAL A 292 -1.53 -5.69 17.02
N ASN A 293 -1.23 -6.98 17.11
CA ASN A 293 -0.47 -7.53 18.23
C ASN A 293 0.97 -7.03 18.26
N ASP A 294 1.60 -6.87 17.10
CA ASP A 294 2.95 -6.30 16.98
C ASP A 294 2.99 -4.84 17.44
N LEU A 295 2.05 -4.03 16.94
CA LEU A 295 1.90 -2.64 17.37
C LEU A 295 1.67 -2.54 18.88
N ARG A 296 0.82 -3.40 19.44
CA ARG A 296 0.58 -3.45 20.89
C ARG A 296 1.87 -3.76 21.63
N GLU A 297 2.59 -4.82 21.29
CA GLU A 297 3.80 -5.20 22.01
C GLU A 297 4.89 -4.12 21.98
N MET A 298 5.05 -3.46 20.83
CA MET A 298 6.03 -2.39 20.68
C MET A 298 5.64 -1.13 21.48
N LEU A 299 4.35 -0.83 21.59
CA LEU A 299 3.82 0.46 22.06
C LEU A 299 3.07 0.41 23.40
N VAL A 300 2.89 -0.75 24.04
CA VAL A 300 2.31 -0.86 25.39
C VAL A 300 3.26 -0.31 26.46
N PRO A 301 2.78 0.05 27.66
CA PRO A 301 3.66 0.39 28.78
C PRO A 301 4.74 -0.67 29.02
N GLY A 302 6.00 -0.27 28.97
CA GLY A 302 7.16 -1.18 29.06
C GLY A 302 7.65 -1.73 27.71
N GLY A 303 6.90 -1.53 26.64
CA GLY A 303 7.30 -1.83 25.26
C GLY A 303 8.44 -0.94 24.79
N ALA A 304 9.22 -1.43 23.82
CA ALA A 304 10.50 -0.86 23.44
C ALA A 304 10.41 0.56 22.85
N ALA A 305 9.24 0.96 22.35
CA ALA A 305 8.99 2.30 21.82
C ALA A 305 8.02 3.14 22.67
N TYR A 306 7.50 2.63 23.79
CA TYR A 306 6.52 3.34 24.62
C TYR A 306 7.00 4.73 25.06
N GLY A 307 8.27 4.84 25.45
CA GLY A 307 8.88 6.09 25.91
C GLY A 307 9.29 7.06 24.81
N ALA A 308 9.09 6.71 23.53
CA ALA A 308 9.43 7.60 22.42
C ALA A 308 8.49 8.81 22.33
N PHE A 309 7.25 8.66 22.83
CA PHE A 309 6.30 9.74 22.97
C PHE A 309 6.32 10.29 24.40
N LYS A 310 7.31 11.12 24.73
CA LYS A 310 7.27 11.94 25.95
C LYS A 310 6.69 13.31 25.59
N LYS A 311 5.53 13.63 26.18
CA LYS A 311 5.08 15.02 26.30
C LYS A 311 6.03 15.79 27.21
#